data_AF-A0AA88XS32-F1
#
_entry.id   AF-A0AA88XS32-F1
#
_cell.length_a   1.000
_cell.length_b   1.000
_cell.length_c   1.000
_cell.angle_alpha   90.00
_cell.angle_beta   90.00
_cell.angle_gamma   90.00
#
_symmetry.space_group_name_H-M   'P 1'
#
loop_
_entity.id
_entity.type
_entity.pdbx_description
1 polymer ?
#
loop_
_entity_poly.entity_id
_entity_poly.type
_entity_poly.pdbx_seq_one_letter_code
_entity_poly.pdbx_strand_id
1 'polypeptide(L)'
;PLGNGRFIQVKEWQGELRVDIREWEGGVPTKKGISLNLMQFQNFLNGMSSAIEPVMKNKRAEQDEKFHLGAGVYITVTKDNPCVDIRKYWMNPPNKDESLPTKKGICLRPTEYDTLMKSRCKVEDLLPELKDEIPCYMNEDHQNQEGMLRCKMCNPDDYKNWL
;
A
#
# COMPACT_ATOMS: atom_id res chain seq x y z
N PRO A 1 -3.54 -17.00 6.72
CA PRO A 1 -4.25 -16.15 7.72
C PRO A 1 -3.24 -15.23 8.39
N LEU A 2 -3.61 -13.99 8.69
CA LEU A 2 -2.76 -13.01 9.39
C LEU A 2 -3.07 -12.91 10.90
N GLY A 3 -4.27 -13.34 11.30
CA GLY A 3 -4.79 -13.22 12.67
C GLY A 3 -6.09 -12.42 12.73
N ASN A 4 -6.90 -12.64 13.76
CA ASN A 4 -8.15 -11.89 14.02
C ASN A 4 -9.04 -11.68 12.78
N GLY A 5 -9.31 -12.77 12.05
CA GLY A 5 -10.14 -12.72 10.84
C GLY A 5 -9.51 -12.00 9.65
N ARG A 6 -8.22 -11.64 9.67
CA ARG A 6 -7.53 -11.00 8.54
C ARG A 6 -6.74 -12.01 7.72
N PHE A 7 -6.72 -11.80 6.42
CA PHE A 7 -6.11 -12.70 5.44
C PHE A 7 -5.33 -11.89 4.41
N ILE A 8 -4.29 -12.52 3.85
CA ILE A 8 -3.58 -12.11 2.64
C ILE A 8 -3.79 -13.20 1.59
N GLN A 9 -4.13 -12.81 0.38
CA GLN A 9 -4.37 -13.72 -0.74
C GLN A 9 -3.89 -13.11 -2.05
N VAL A 10 -3.33 -13.94 -2.92
CA VAL A 10 -3.14 -13.61 -4.34
C VAL A 10 -4.41 -14.01 -5.07
N LYS A 11 -4.96 -13.10 -5.89
CA LYS A 11 -6.14 -13.37 -6.71
C LYS A 11 -6.10 -12.57 -8.00
N GLU A 12 -6.76 -13.10 -9.02
CA GLU A 12 -6.99 -12.38 -10.26
C GLU A 12 -8.26 -11.51 -10.15
N TRP A 13 -8.21 -10.30 -10.70
CA TRP A 13 -9.35 -9.41 -10.82
C TRP A 13 -9.29 -8.65 -12.13
N GLN A 14 -10.33 -8.78 -12.96
CA GLN A 14 -10.40 -8.12 -14.28
C GLN A 14 -9.17 -8.41 -15.17
N GLY A 15 -8.61 -9.62 -15.10
CA GLY A 15 -7.42 -10.01 -15.87
C GLY A 15 -6.09 -9.62 -15.23
N GLU A 16 -6.10 -8.95 -14.07
CA GLU A 16 -4.88 -8.55 -13.36
C GLU A 16 -4.67 -9.35 -12.08
N LEU A 17 -3.45 -9.86 -11.86
CA LEU A 17 -3.04 -10.42 -10.57
C LEU A 17 -2.90 -9.32 -9.51
N ARG A 18 -3.46 -9.59 -8.33
CA ARG A 18 -3.49 -8.64 -7.21
C ARG A 18 -3.25 -9.35 -5.88
N VAL A 19 -2.66 -8.63 -4.94
CA VAL A 19 -2.54 -9.03 -3.53
C VAL A 19 -3.64 -8.36 -2.71
N ASP A 20 -4.57 -9.15 -2.20
CA ASP A 20 -5.68 -8.70 -1.36
C ASP A 20 -5.36 -8.94 0.11
N ILE A 21 -5.35 -7.87 0.91
CA ILE A 21 -5.15 -7.90 2.36
C ILE A 21 -6.44 -7.40 3.01
N ARG A 22 -7.17 -8.28 3.70
CA ARG A 22 -8.58 -8.05 4.01
C ARG A 22 -9.06 -8.73 5.28
N GLU A 23 -9.99 -8.08 5.97
CA GLU A 23 -10.76 -8.67 7.08
C GLU A 23 -11.94 -9.49 6.55
N TRP A 24 -12.17 -10.64 7.15
CA TRP A 24 -13.20 -11.62 6.82
C TRP A 24 -14.10 -11.83 8.04
N GLU A 25 -15.40 -11.99 7.78
CA GLU A 25 -16.42 -12.25 8.79
C GLU A 25 -17.31 -13.38 8.28
N GLY A 26 -17.63 -14.37 9.13
CA GLY A 26 -18.48 -15.50 8.72
C GLY A 26 -17.96 -16.30 7.51
N GLY A 27 -16.65 -16.32 7.29
CA GLY A 27 -16.03 -17.02 6.16
C GLY A 27 -16.11 -16.26 4.82
N VAL A 28 -16.54 -15.00 4.82
CA VAL A 28 -16.59 -14.16 3.60
C VAL A 28 -15.76 -12.88 3.75
N PRO A 29 -15.15 -12.37 2.66
CA PRO A 29 -14.37 -11.13 2.69
C PRO A 29 -15.26 -9.90 2.91
N THR A 30 -14.84 -9.00 3.81
CA THR A 30 -15.54 -7.72 4.06
C THR A 30 -15.03 -6.59 3.15
N LYS A 31 -15.65 -5.41 3.21
CA LYS A 31 -15.13 -4.21 2.52
C LYS A 31 -13.85 -3.65 3.14
N LYS A 32 -13.51 -4.03 4.38
CA LYS A 32 -12.33 -3.56 5.10
C LYS A 32 -11.10 -4.33 4.64
N GLY A 33 -10.35 -3.71 3.74
CA GLY A 33 -9.20 -4.31 3.09
C GLY A 33 -8.68 -3.42 1.98
N ILE A 34 -7.58 -3.86 1.39
CA ILE A 34 -6.94 -3.22 0.26
C ILE A 34 -6.52 -4.30 -0.74
N SER A 35 -6.62 -3.99 -2.03
CA SER A 35 -6.17 -4.86 -3.12
C SER A 35 -5.13 -4.14 -3.95
N LEU A 36 -3.88 -4.59 -3.82
CA LEU A 36 -2.71 -4.00 -4.46
C LEU A 36 -2.45 -4.72 -5.79
N ASN A 37 -2.21 -3.97 -6.87
CA ASN A 37 -1.63 -4.56 -8.08
C ASN A 37 -0.13 -4.88 -7.85
N LEU A 38 0.53 -5.50 -8.84
CA LEU A 38 1.94 -5.91 -8.71
C LEU A 38 2.86 -4.74 -8.39
N MET A 39 2.76 -3.63 -9.14
CA MET A 39 3.50 -2.39 -8.87
C MET A 39 3.32 -1.90 -7.42
N GLN A 40 2.07 -1.81 -6.93
CA GLN A 40 1.77 -1.37 -5.57
C GLN A 40 2.29 -2.35 -4.53
N PHE A 41 2.28 -3.65 -4.83
CA PHE A 41 2.80 -4.69 -3.94
C PHE A 41 4.34 -4.66 -3.88
N GLN A 42 5.01 -4.42 -5.01
CA GLN A 42 6.46 -4.21 -5.04
C GLN A 42 6.86 -2.98 -4.21
N ASN A 43 6.15 -1.86 -4.40
CA ASN A 43 6.33 -0.66 -3.57
C ASN A 43 6.02 -0.93 -2.10
N PHE A 44 5.05 -1.80 -1.81
CA PHE A 44 4.73 -2.21 -0.45
C PHE A 44 5.88 -2.95 0.20
N LEU A 45 6.50 -3.91 -0.49
CA LEU A 45 7.67 -4.64 0.01
C LEU A 45 8.87 -3.70 0.24
N ASN A 46 9.08 -2.76 -0.67
CA ASN A 46 10.13 -1.74 -0.55
C ASN A 46 9.89 -0.84 0.65
N GLY A 47 8.68 -0.26 0.78
CA GLY A 47 8.31 0.62 1.88
C GLY A 47 8.33 -0.09 3.24
N MET A 48 7.92 -1.37 3.27
CA MET A 48 8.04 -2.19 4.47
C MET A 48 9.49 -2.33 4.92
N SER A 49 10.40 -2.63 3.99
CA SER A 49 11.82 -2.84 4.31
C SER A 49 12.55 -1.54 4.66
N SER A 50 12.25 -0.44 3.98
CA SER A 50 12.99 0.83 4.11
C SER A 50 12.46 1.76 5.20
N ALA A 51 11.14 1.84 5.37
CA ALA A 51 10.51 2.80 6.28
C ALA A 51 9.89 2.14 7.51
N ILE A 52 9.20 1.00 7.33
CA ILE A 52 8.34 0.44 8.38
C ILE A 52 9.09 -0.53 9.30
N GLU A 53 9.92 -1.42 8.77
CA GLU A 53 10.64 -2.42 9.56
C GLU A 53 11.51 -1.81 10.68
N PRO A 54 12.25 -0.71 10.46
CA PRO A 54 12.97 -0.03 11.55
C PRO A 54 12.06 0.41 12.70
N VAL A 55 10.91 1.00 12.37
CA VAL A 55 9.91 1.45 13.36
C VAL A 55 9.32 0.27 14.14
N MET A 56 8.98 -0.81 13.44
CA MET A 56 8.38 -2.00 14.04
C MET A 56 9.35 -2.72 14.98
N LYS A 57 10.64 -2.81 14.63
CA LYS A 57 11.69 -3.39 15.49
C LYS A 57 11.89 -2.57 16.77
N ASN A 58 11.90 -1.25 16.65
CA ASN A 58 12.09 -0.35 17.79
C ASN A 58 10.80 -0.14 18.62
N LYS A 59 9.66 -0.67 18.15
CA LYS A 59 8.31 -0.52 18.73
C LYS A 59 7.93 0.93 19.01
N ARG A 60 8.54 1.85 18.28
CA ARG A 60 8.37 3.29 18.44
C ARG A 60 8.75 3.95 17.13
N ALA A 61 7.84 4.72 16.58
CA ALA A 61 8.19 5.70 15.56
C ALA A 61 8.62 6.98 16.28
N GLU A 62 9.63 7.67 15.78
CA GLU A 62 10.01 8.99 16.34
C GLU A 62 9.01 10.08 15.91
N GLN A 63 8.45 9.88 14.72
CA GLN A 63 7.46 10.68 14.02
C GLN A 63 6.50 9.76 13.24
N ASP A 64 5.43 10.32 12.69
CA ASP A 64 4.56 9.58 11.79
C ASP A 64 5.30 9.23 10.49
N GLU A 65 5.35 7.95 10.17
CA GLU A 65 5.90 7.46 8.92
C GLU A 65 4.80 7.28 7.89
N LYS A 66 5.03 7.76 6.66
CA LYS A 66 4.09 7.65 5.55
C LYS A 66 4.84 7.33 4.27
N PHE A 67 4.54 6.19 3.67
CA PHE A 67 5.15 5.73 2.43
C PHE A 67 4.09 5.56 1.34
N HIS A 68 4.35 6.14 0.16
CA HIS A 68 3.41 6.07 -0.97
C HIS A 68 3.60 4.78 -1.77
N LEU A 69 2.50 4.07 -2.01
CA LEU A 69 2.49 2.83 -2.80
C LEU A 69 2.08 3.05 -4.25
N GLY A 70 1.58 4.23 -4.56
CA GLY A 70 1.04 4.60 -5.86
C GLY A 70 -0.49 4.66 -5.87
N ALA A 71 -1.03 5.47 -6.78
CA ALA A 71 -2.46 5.74 -6.92
C ALA A 71 -3.10 6.13 -5.59
N GLY A 72 -2.47 7.02 -4.83
CA GLY A 72 -2.99 7.54 -3.56
C GLY A 72 -3.21 6.47 -2.47
N VAL A 73 -2.53 5.33 -2.58
CA VAL A 73 -2.46 4.32 -1.51
C VAL A 73 -1.17 4.55 -0.73
N TYR A 74 -1.27 4.49 0.60
CA TYR A 74 -0.13 4.71 1.49
C TYR A 74 -0.05 3.61 2.53
N ILE A 75 1.17 3.35 3.00
CA ILE A 75 1.42 2.71 4.29
C ILE A 75 1.70 3.83 5.29
N THR A 76 1.09 3.75 6.45
CA THR A 76 1.31 4.69 7.55
C THR A 76 1.55 3.96 8.85
N VAL A 77 2.46 4.48 9.66
CA VAL A 77 2.62 4.10 11.07
C VAL A 77 2.69 5.39 11.88
N THR A 78 1.74 5.55 12.78
CA THR A 78 1.68 6.73 13.65
C THR A 78 2.56 6.55 14.87
N LYS A 79 3.20 7.63 15.33
CA LYS A 79 4.10 7.65 16.48
C LYS A 79 3.57 6.94 17.73
N ASP A 80 2.32 7.21 18.07
CA ASP A 80 1.68 6.71 19.31
C ASP A 80 0.93 5.39 19.13
N ASN A 81 0.92 4.83 17.91
CA ASN A 81 0.24 3.58 17.62
C ASN A 81 1.02 2.78 16.55
N PRO A 82 1.75 1.72 16.95
CA PRO A 82 2.64 0.95 16.07
C PRO A 82 1.87 -0.02 15.15
N CYS A 83 0.63 0.31 14.78
CA CYS A 83 -0.11 -0.44 13.80
C CYS A 83 0.25 0.05 12.40
N VAL A 84 0.39 -0.88 11.47
CA VAL A 84 0.66 -0.58 10.06
C VAL A 84 -0.68 -0.41 9.35
N ASP A 85 -1.04 0.82 9.00
CA ASP A 85 -2.25 1.12 8.24
C ASP A 85 -1.95 1.27 6.75
N ILE A 86 -2.56 0.40 5.94
CA ILE A 86 -2.44 0.37 4.49
C ILE A 86 -3.75 0.87 3.91
N ARG A 87 -3.77 2.07 3.34
CA ARG A 87 -5.04 2.76 3.05
C ARG A 87 -5.00 3.61 1.79
N LYS A 88 -6.11 3.60 1.06
CA LYS A 88 -6.40 4.54 -0.03
C LYS A 88 -6.90 5.85 0.55
N TYR A 89 -6.38 6.96 0.06
CA TYR A 89 -6.82 8.30 0.40
C TYR A 89 -7.65 8.89 -0.75
N TRP A 90 -8.58 9.78 -0.41
CA TRP A 90 -9.29 10.61 -1.38
C TRP A 90 -8.33 11.65 -1.95
N MET A 91 -8.48 11.88 -3.26
CA MET A 91 -7.87 13.03 -3.91
C MET A 91 -8.52 14.29 -3.34
N ASN A 92 -7.72 15.31 -3.08
CA ASN A 92 -8.24 16.57 -2.59
C ASN A 92 -9.15 17.21 -3.65
N PRO A 93 -10.33 17.72 -3.27
CA PRO A 93 -11.00 18.72 -4.07
C PRO A 93 -10.07 19.93 -4.27
N PRO A 94 -10.22 20.71 -5.35
CA PRO A 94 -9.52 21.98 -5.47
C PRO A 94 -9.72 22.81 -4.20
N ASN A 95 -8.63 23.36 -3.65
CA ASN A 95 -8.59 24.19 -2.42
C ASN A 95 -8.70 23.45 -1.08
N LYS A 96 -8.33 22.17 -1.00
CA LYS A 96 -8.06 21.51 0.29
C LYS A 96 -6.62 21.01 0.33
N ASP A 97 -5.92 21.32 1.41
CA ASP A 97 -4.50 20.96 1.57
C ASP A 97 -4.30 19.50 2.02
N GLU A 98 -5.32 18.85 2.59
CA GLU A 98 -5.15 17.54 3.25
C GLU A 98 -5.98 16.41 2.64
N SER A 99 -5.28 15.39 2.13
CA SER A 99 -5.87 14.14 1.63
C SER A 99 -6.54 13.36 2.76
N LEU A 100 -7.81 13.01 2.57
CA LEU A 100 -8.61 12.32 3.58
C LEU A 100 -8.56 10.80 3.42
N PRO A 101 -8.35 10.03 4.50
CA PRO A 101 -8.37 8.57 4.43
C PRO A 101 -9.74 8.04 4.02
N THR A 102 -9.78 7.04 3.13
CA THR A 102 -11.03 6.37 2.76
C THR A 102 -11.30 5.15 3.65
N LYS A 103 -12.51 4.58 3.53
CA LYS A 103 -12.82 3.27 4.15
C LYS A 103 -12.09 2.08 3.50
N LYS A 104 -11.46 2.28 2.33
CA LYS A 104 -10.67 1.24 1.63
C LYS A 104 -9.26 1.20 2.21
N GLY A 105 -9.06 0.30 3.16
CA GLY A 105 -7.77 0.08 3.80
C GLY A 105 -7.89 -0.93 4.92
N ILE A 106 -6.74 -1.27 5.49
CA ILE A 106 -6.64 -2.19 6.62
C ILE A 106 -5.51 -1.75 7.54
N CYS A 107 -5.81 -1.76 8.83
CA CYS A 107 -4.85 -1.52 9.89
C CYS A 107 -4.47 -2.86 10.50
N LEU A 108 -3.18 -3.18 10.41
CA LEU A 108 -2.56 -4.41 10.91
C LEU A 108 -1.87 -4.12 12.24
N ARG A 109 -2.18 -4.91 13.25
CA ARG A 109 -1.43 -4.90 14.51
C ARG A 109 -0.01 -5.44 14.29
N PRO A 110 0.93 -5.15 15.21
CA PRO A 110 2.30 -5.68 15.11
C PRO A 110 2.37 -7.19 14.87
N THR A 111 1.54 -7.98 15.56
CA THR A 111 1.50 -9.44 15.39
C THR A 111 0.97 -9.88 14.02
N GLU A 112 0.07 -9.12 13.43
CA GLU A 112 -0.50 -9.39 12.11
C GLU A 112 0.46 -8.98 11.01
N TYR A 113 1.19 -7.87 11.21
CA TYR A 113 2.32 -7.47 10.39
C TYR A 113 3.42 -8.54 10.40
N ASP A 114 3.85 -9.01 11.56
CA ASP A 114 4.87 -10.06 11.66
C ASP A 114 4.45 -11.33 10.91
N THR A 115 3.17 -11.70 11.00
CA THR A 115 2.62 -12.84 10.28
C THR A 115 2.60 -12.60 8.77
N LEU A 116 2.26 -11.38 8.33
CA LEU A 116 2.32 -10.99 6.92
C LEU A 116 3.75 -11.13 6.39
N MET A 117 4.74 -10.60 7.11
CA MET A 117 6.15 -10.67 6.70
C MET A 117 6.67 -12.12 6.66
N LYS A 118 6.24 -12.98 7.60
CA LYS A 118 6.55 -14.42 7.54
C LYS A 118 5.89 -15.14 6.35
N SER A 119 4.76 -14.63 5.86
CA SER A 119 4.08 -15.16 4.69
C SER A 119 4.61 -14.61 3.36
N ARG A 120 5.50 -13.61 3.40
CA ARG A 120 6.02 -12.89 2.23
C ARG A 120 6.51 -13.82 1.13
N CYS A 121 7.44 -14.73 1.44
CA CYS A 121 8.03 -15.61 0.42
C CYS A 121 6.95 -16.45 -0.30
N LYS A 122 5.94 -16.92 0.43
CA LYS A 122 4.83 -17.69 -0.16
C LYS A 122 3.97 -16.84 -1.10
N VAL A 123 3.85 -15.54 -0.85
CA VAL A 123 3.11 -14.62 -1.73
C VAL A 123 3.95 -14.30 -2.97
N GLU A 124 5.26 -14.07 -2.79
CA GLU A 124 6.20 -13.85 -3.90
C GLU A 124 6.31 -15.09 -4.81
N ASP A 125 6.30 -16.30 -4.26
CA ASP A 125 6.31 -17.57 -5.02
C ASP A 125 5.07 -17.73 -5.91
N LEU A 126 3.95 -17.10 -5.56
CA LEU A 126 2.70 -17.09 -6.33
C LEU A 126 2.65 -15.96 -7.37
N LEU A 127 3.66 -15.09 -7.39
CA LEU A 127 3.75 -13.89 -8.24
C LEU A 127 5.11 -13.83 -8.95
N PRO A 128 5.45 -14.81 -9.81
CA PRO A 128 6.71 -14.79 -10.52
C PRO A 128 6.92 -13.52 -11.36
N GLU A 129 5.84 -12.92 -11.87
CA GLU A 129 5.83 -11.68 -12.65
C GLU A 129 6.34 -10.46 -11.86
N LEU A 130 6.33 -10.53 -10.52
CA LEU A 130 6.83 -9.46 -9.66
C LEU A 130 8.32 -9.14 -9.91
N LYS A 131 9.08 -10.11 -10.45
CA LYS A 131 10.50 -9.94 -10.79
C LYS A 131 10.72 -9.04 -12.00
N ASP A 132 9.75 -9.01 -12.91
CA ASP A 132 9.80 -8.24 -14.15
C ASP A 132 9.06 -6.90 -14.01
N GLU A 133 8.42 -6.66 -12.87
CA GLU A 133 7.71 -5.42 -12.58
C GLU A 133 8.71 -4.25 -12.49
N ILE A 134 8.55 -3.29 -13.40
CA ILE A 134 9.35 -2.06 -13.44
C ILE A 134 8.70 -1.04 -12.50
N PRO A 135 9.45 -0.47 -11.53
CA PRO A 135 8.92 0.59 -10.70
C PRO A 135 8.42 1.77 -11.55
N CYS A 136 7.25 2.31 -11.23
CA CYS A 136 6.59 3.31 -12.08
C CYS A 136 7.47 4.52 -12.41
N TYR A 137 8.31 4.98 -11.47
CA TYR A 137 9.20 6.12 -11.69
C TYR A 137 10.34 5.85 -12.69
N MET A 138 10.58 4.59 -13.06
CA MET A 138 11.56 4.18 -14.07
C MET A 138 10.96 4.06 -15.48
N ASN A 139 9.64 4.22 -15.64
CA ASN A 139 9.01 4.12 -16.96
C ASN A 139 9.42 5.29 -17.87
N GLU A 140 9.37 5.06 -19.18
CA GLU A 140 9.77 6.05 -20.20
C GLU A 140 8.90 7.31 -20.19
N ASP A 141 7.63 7.20 -19.82
CA ASP A 141 6.70 8.31 -19.67
C ASP A 141 7.00 9.19 -18.44
N HIS A 142 7.98 8.84 -17.61
CA HIS A 142 8.44 9.60 -16.45
C HIS A 142 9.78 10.31 -16.67
N GLN A 143 10.34 10.26 -17.88
CA GLN A 143 11.66 10.86 -18.19
C GLN A 143 11.65 12.39 -18.25
N ASN A 144 10.51 13.03 -17.98
CA ASN A 144 10.42 14.47 -17.79
C ASN A 144 9.41 14.82 -16.69
N GLN A 145 9.49 16.07 -16.20
CA GLN A 145 8.66 16.57 -15.11
C GLN A 145 7.16 16.48 -15.42
N GLU A 146 6.75 16.78 -16.65
CA GLU A 146 5.33 16.78 -17.04
C GLU A 146 4.73 15.37 -17.04
N GLY A 147 5.46 14.39 -17.57
CA GLY A 147 5.07 12.99 -17.58
C GLY A 147 4.96 12.42 -16.16
N MET A 148 5.95 12.73 -15.31
CA MET A 148 5.90 12.38 -13.89
C MET A 148 4.66 12.97 -13.21
N LEU A 149 4.40 14.27 -13.39
CA LEU A 149 3.25 14.98 -12.79
C LEU A 149 1.89 14.48 -13.29
N ARG A 150 1.82 13.96 -14.52
CA ARG A 150 0.60 13.39 -15.11
C ARG A 150 0.31 11.96 -14.68
N CYS A 151 1.31 11.24 -14.19
CA CYS A 151 1.14 9.85 -13.82
C CYS A 151 0.26 9.72 -12.58
N LYS A 152 -0.91 9.11 -12.73
CA LYS A 152 -1.85 8.86 -11.62
C LYS A 152 -1.31 7.91 -10.55
N MET A 153 -0.28 7.13 -10.87
CA MET A 153 0.40 6.29 -9.88
C MET A 153 1.29 7.15 -8.99
N CYS A 154 2.16 7.98 -9.57
CA CYS A 154 3.12 8.82 -8.84
C CYS A 154 2.46 10.07 -8.22
N ASN A 155 1.63 10.75 -9.00
CA ASN A 155 0.93 11.97 -8.64
C ASN A 155 -0.59 11.74 -8.78
N PRO A 156 -1.21 11.08 -7.80
CA PRO A 156 -2.65 10.82 -7.83
C PRO A 156 -3.47 12.11 -7.74
N ASP A 157 -2.93 13.15 -7.11
CA ASP A 157 -3.53 14.48 -7.06
C ASP A 157 -3.11 15.22 -8.33
N ASP A 158 -4.02 15.29 -9.32
CA ASP A 158 -3.76 15.94 -10.61
C ASP A 158 -3.01 17.26 -10.41
N TYR A 159 -1.80 17.37 -10.96
CA TYR A 159 -0.90 18.52 -10.82
C TYR A 159 -1.56 19.85 -11.23
N LYS A 160 -2.63 19.78 -12.04
CA LYS A 160 -3.44 20.94 -12.42
C LYS A 160 -4.21 21.56 -11.25
N ASN A 161 -4.38 20.85 -10.14
CA ASN A 161 -5.00 21.38 -8.92
C ASN A 161 -4.01 22.20 -8.06
N TRP A 162 -2.75 22.31 -8.48
CA TRP A 162 -1.68 22.99 -7.73
C TRP A 162 -1.45 24.43 -8.24
N LEU A 163 -2.19 24.85 -9.27
CA LEU A 163 -2.14 26.15 -9.93
C LEU A 163 -3.43 26.94 -9.72
#